data_AF-A0A6P4F8U2-F1
#
_entry.id   AF-A0A6P4F8U2-F1
#
_cell.length_a   1.000
_cell.length_b   1.000
_cell.length_c   1.000
_cell.angle_alpha   90.00
_cell.angle_beta   90.00
_cell.angle_gamma   90.00
#
_symmetry.space_group_name_H-M   'P 1'
#
loop_
_entity.id
_entity.type
_entity.pdbx_description
1 polymer ?
#
loop_
_entity_poly.entity_id
_entity_poly.type
_entity_poly.pdbx_seq_one_letter_code
_entity_poly.pdbx_strand_id
1 'polypeptide(L)'
;MDWTTPPNRRHCDEEYLLLVLALSIFTQLLLVLYVGIGVFQPCSLTGTQSNECQKRIFASFIFRRLLLQLDEAFCPQVGITKKERLDSCLRSSEKVISAIQLFRRDALKVLQPEKDLSSALASEIYCVLDEEEHELAFNGYGCTYTKAEVTDKFLMYMLYPERIVPEAK
;
A
#
# COMPACT_ATOMS: atom_id res chain seq x y z
N MET A 1 -65.56 -46.49 -15.19
CA MET A 1 -64.13 -46.29 -15.49
C MET A 1 -64.06 -45.70 -16.88
N ASP A 2 -64.03 -44.37 -16.96
CA ASP A 2 -63.97 -43.66 -18.24
C ASP A 2 -62.51 -43.47 -18.65
N TRP A 3 -62.13 -44.06 -19.78
CA TRP A 3 -60.77 -44.07 -20.33
C TRP A 3 -60.62 -43.18 -21.57
N THR A 4 -61.46 -42.14 -21.74
CA THR A 4 -61.54 -41.36 -22.99
C THR A 4 -61.23 -39.86 -22.84
N THR A 5 -60.45 -39.46 -21.85
CA THR A 5 -59.87 -38.10 -21.81
C THR A 5 -58.46 -38.15 -22.42
N PRO A 6 -58.22 -37.54 -23.60
CA PRO A 6 -56.86 -37.41 -24.10
C PRO A 6 -56.06 -36.56 -23.08
N PRO A 7 -54.83 -36.95 -22.72
CA PRO A 7 -54.01 -36.11 -21.85
C PRO A 7 -53.84 -34.76 -22.56
N ASN A 8 -54.10 -33.67 -21.84
CA ASN A 8 -54.15 -32.31 -22.34
C ASN A 8 -52.75 -31.83 -22.77
N ARG A 9 -52.31 -32.31 -23.94
CA ARG A 9 -50.95 -32.15 -24.50
C ARG A 9 -50.58 -30.69 -24.72
N ARG A 10 -51.58 -29.84 -25.01
CA ARG A 10 -51.41 -28.39 -25.20
C ARG A 10 -50.98 -27.67 -23.91
N HIS A 11 -51.48 -28.09 -22.75
CA HIS A 11 -51.16 -27.43 -21.49
C HIS A 11 -49.71 -27.69 -21.07
N CYS A 12 -49.21 -28.90 -21.31
CA CYS A 12 -47.80 -29.21 -21.09
C CYS A 12 -46.89 -28.38 -22.00
N ASP A 13 -47.21 -28.25 -23.30
CA ASP A 13 -46.39 -27.47 -24.24
C ASP A 13 -46.31 -25.99 -23.86
N GLU A 14 -47.40 -25.40 -23.35
CA GLU A 14 -47.43 -24.03 -22.84
C GLU A 14 -46.55 -23.84 -21.60
N GLU A 15 -46.59 -24.78 -20.64
CA GLU A 15 -45.74 -24.76 -19.45
C GLU A 15 -44.25 -24.94 -19.79
N TYR A 16 -43.92 -25.82 -20.74
CA TYR A 16 -42.56 -25.97 -21.24
C TYR A 16 -42.07 -24.72 -21.95
N LEU A 17 -42.91 -24.08 -22.78
CA LEU A 17 -42.57 -22.84 -23.46
C LEU A 17 -42.31 -21.69 -22.46
N LEU A 18 -43.14 -21.58 -21.42
CA LEU A 18 -42.97 -20.62 -20.33
C LEU A 18 -41.66 -20.88 -19.56
N LEU A 19 -41.33 -22.14 -19.29
CA LEU A 19 -40.10 -22.52 -18.59
C LEU A 19 -38.86 -22.21 -19.42
N VAL A 20 -38.89 -22.50 -20.73
CA VAL A 20 -37.79 -22.15 -21.66
C VAL A 20 -37.62 -20.64 -21.76
N LEU A 21 -38.72 -19.89 -21.82
CA LEU A 21 -38.69 -18.43 -21.84
C LEU A 21 -38.09 -17.87 -20.53
N ALA A 22 -38.51 -18.40 -19.38
CA ALA A 22 -37.98 -18.00 -18.09
C ALA A 22 -36.47 -18.29 -17.97
N LEU A 23 -36.02 -19.47 -18.41
CA LEU A 23 -34.60 -19.81 -18.47
C LEU A 23 -33.82 -18.91 -19.43
N SER A 24 -34.40 -18.53 -20.57
CA SER A 24 -33.78 -17.60 -21.52
C SER A 24 -33.61 -16.21 -20.90
N ILE A 25 -34.63 -15.70 -20.21
CA ILE A 25 -34.56 -14.39 -19.55
C ILE A 25 -33.54 -14.45 -18.40
N PHE A 26 -33.51 -15.54 -17.64
CA PHE A 26 -32.56 -15.72 -16.55
C PHE A 26 -31.11 -15.77 -17.04
N THR A 27 -30.84 -16.50 -18.13
CA THR A 27 -29.50 -16.55 -18.73
C THR A 27 -29.08 -15.20 -19.30
N GLN A 28 -30.00 -14.44 -19.91
CA GLN A 28 -29.72 -13.07 -20.36
C GLN A 28 -29.41 -12.12 -19.19
N LEU A 29 -30.16 -12.21 -18.08
CA LEU A 29 -29.89 -11.43 -16.86
C LEU A 29 -28.52 -11.78 -16.27
N LEU A 30 -28.18 -13.06 -16.17
CA LEU A 30 -26.86 -13.49 -15.71
C LEU A 30 -25.75 -12.98 -16.62
N LEU A 31 -25.96 -12.98 -17.94
CA LEU A 31 -24.98 -12.50 -18.90
C LEU A 31 -24.76 -10.99 -18.76
N VAL A 32 -25.84 -10.21 -18.62
CA VAL A 32 -25.76 -8.76 -18.37
C VAL A 32 -25.10 -8.47 -17.02
N LEU A 33 -25.41 -9.26 -15.98
CA LEU A 33 -24.77 -9.13 -14.68
C LEU A 33 -23.27 -9.46 -14.76
N TYR A 34 -22.89 -10.52 -15.46
CA TYR A 34 -21.50 -10.92 -15.65
C TYR A 34 -20.70 -9.88 -16.43
N VAL A 35 -21.26 -9.37 -17.55
CA VAL A 35 -20.65 -8.28 -18.32
C VAL A 35 -20.58 -7.01 -17.47
N GLY A 36 -21.63 -6.71 -16.70
CA GLY A 36 -21.64 -5.61 -15.75
C GLY A 36 -20.50 -5.72 -14.74
N ILE A 37 -20.34 -6.86 -14.08
CA ILE A 37 -19.24 -7.11 -13.13
C ILE A 37 -17.88 -6.98 -13.83
N GLY A 38 -17.72 -7.50 -15.05
CA GLY A 38 -16.48 -7.35 -15.83
C GLY A 38 -16.16 -5.90 -16.22
N VAL A 39 -17.18 -5.09 -16.50
CA VAL A 39 -17.05 -3.65 -16.79
C VAL A 39 -16.86 -2.82 -15.52
N PHE A 40 -17.37 -3.28 -14.36
CA PHE A 40 -17.15 -2.71 -13.02
C PHE A 40 -15.91 -3.28 -12.30
N GLN A 41 -15.17 -4.19 -12.96
CA GLN A 41 -13.86 -4.67 -12.53
C GLN A 41 -12.70 -3.63 -12.54
N PRO A 42 -12.76 -2.41 -13.14
CA PRO A 42 -11.70 -1.42 -12.98
C PRO A 42 -11.59 -0.87 -11.55
N CYS A 43 -12.50 -1.21 -10.63
CA CYS A 43 -12.33 -0.93 -9.20
C CYS A 43 -11.08 -1.61 -8.59
N SER A 44 -10.61 -2.72 -9.17
CA SER A 44 -9.34 -3.34 -8.77
C SER A 44 -8.13 -2.51 -9.21
N LEU A 45 -8.21 -1.84 -10.36
CA LEU A 45 -7.16 -0.96 -10.88
C LEU A 45 -7.06 0.35 -10.09
N THR A 46 -8.18 0.94 -9.67
CA THR A 46 -8.16 2.11 -8.77
C THR A 46 -7.57 1.79 -7.40
N GLY A 47 -7.83 0.60 -6.86
CA GLY A 47 -7.17 0.12 -5.64
C GLY A 47 -5.64 0.06 -5.79
N THR A 48 -5.14 -0.46 -6.92
CA THR A 48 -3.68 -0.52 -7.16
C THR A 48 -3.04 0.85 -7.32
N GLN A 49 -3.68 1.80 -8.02
CA GLN A 49 -3.15 3.16 -8.16
C GLN A 49 -3.14 3.95 -6.84
N SER A 50 -4.19 3.81 -6.02
CA SER A 50 -4.23 4.44 -4.69
C SER A 50 -3.13 3.89 -3.77
N ASN A 51 -2.87 2.60 -3.84
CA ASN A 51 -1.82 1.94 -3.06
C ASN A 51 -0.42 2.44 -3.45
N GLU A 52 -0.13 2.57 -4.75
CA GLU A 52 1.15 3.13 -5.22
C GLU A 52 1.35 4.59 -4.80
N CYS A 53 0.28 5.40 -4.79
CA CYS A 53 0.33 6.77 -4.29
C CYS A 53 0.63 6.82 -2.78
N GLN A 54 -0.10 6.04 -1.98
CA GLN A 54 0.13 5.93 -0.54
C GLN A 54 1.53 5.42 -0.21
N LYS A 55 1.99 4.41 -0.94
CA LYS A 55 3.35 3.87 -0.85
C LYS A 55 4.40 4.95 -1.10
N ARG A 56 4.24 5.81 -2.11
CA ARG A 56 5.16 6.92 -2.40
C ARG A 56 5.14 7.98 -1.29
N ILE A 57 3.97 8.29 -0.74
CA ILE A 57 3.83 9.24 0.39
C ILE A 57 4.55 8.68 1.62
N PHE A 58 4.30 7.41 1.96
CA PHE A 58 4.94 6.73 3.08
C PHE A 58 6.46 6.63 2.90
N ALA A 59 6.94 6.31 1.69
CA ALA A 59 8.37 6.28 1.37
C ALA A 59 9.05 7.64 1.59
N SER A 60 8.37 8.73 1.20
CA SER A 60 8.86 10.10 1.42
C SER A 60 8.81 10.48 2.91
N PHE A 61 7.80 10.01 3.65
CA PHE A 61 7.68 10.20 5.09
C PHE A 61 8.82 9.50 5.87
N ILE A 62 9.09 8.22 5.61
CA ILE A 62 10.14 7.48 6.35
C ILE A 62 11.53 8.09 6.14
N PHE A 63 11.79 8.66 4.97
CA PHE A 63 13.04 9.34 4.68
C PHE A 63 13.15 10.67 5.45
N ARG A 64 12.08 11.47 5.48
CA ARG A 64 12.04 12.74 6.23
C ARG A 64 12.17 12.50 7.74
N ARG A 65 11.53 11.43 8.25
CA ARG A 65 11.71 10.95 9.62
C ARG A 65 13.13 10.54 9.93
N LEU A 66 13.80 9.82 9.01
CA LEU A 66 15.21 9.50 9.18
C LEU A 66 16.07 10.77 9.25
N LEU A 67 15.83 11.76 8.38
CA LEU A 67 16.57 13.02 8.41
C LEU A 67 16.42 13.75 9.76
N LEU A 68 15.19 13.88 10.26
CA LEU A 68 14.93 14.47 11.57
C LEU A 68 15.68 13.74 12.69
N GLN A 69 15.60 12.40 12.72
CA GLN A 69 16.27 11.60 13.76
C GLN A 69 17.79 11.69 13.69
N LEU A 70 18.37 11.81 12.49
CA LEU A 70 19.80 12.02 12.33
C LEU A 70 20.18 13.43 12.78
N ASP A 71 19.42 14.45 12.40
CA ASP A 71 19.66 15.84 12.79
C ASP A 71 19.61 16.00 14.31
N GLU A 72 18.61 15.42 14.97
CA GLU A 72 18.53 15.36 16.44
C GLU A 72 19.69 14.62 17.10
N ALA A 73 20.20 13.57 16.45
CA ALA A 73 21.33 12.80 16.98
C ALA A 73 22.66 13.53 16.80
N PHE A 74 22.83 14.32 15.73
CA PHE A 74 24.04 15.08 15.45
C PHE A 74 24.04 16.48 16.04
N CYS A 75 22.89 17.01 16.44
CA CYS A 75 22.78 18.35 17.02
C CYS A 75 23.56 18.40 18.36
N PRO A 76 24.66 19.19 18.43
CA PRO A 76 25.53 19.19 19.58
C PRO A 76 24.81 19.84 20.77
N GLN A 77 24.68 19.13 21.88
CA GLN A 77 24.20 19.75 23.12
C GLN A 77 25.20 20.83 23.54
N VAL A 78 24.73 22.07 23.51
CA VAL A 78 25.51 23.25 23.90
C VAL A 78 25.83 23.14 25.39
N GLY A 79 27.12 23.03 25.73
CA GLY A 79 27.59 23.07 27.12
C GLY A 79 28.31 21.82 27.65
N ILE A 80 28.54 20.79 26.84
CA ILE A 80 29.13 19.52 27.33
C ILE A 80 30.64 19.64 27.67
N THR A 81 30.98 19.31 28.91
CA THR A 81 32.36 19.22 29.43
C THR A 81 33.13 18.06 28.76
N LYS A 82 34.46 18.14 28.57
CA LYS A 82 35.25 17.12 27.84
C LYS A 82 35.01 15.66 28.26
N LYS A 83 34.66 15.40 29.53
CA LYS A 83 34.40 14.06 30.07
C LYS A 83 33.01 13.53 29.70
N GLU A 84 32.02 14.41 29.56
CA GLU A 84 30.65 14.09 29.14
C GLU A 84 30.51 13.98 27.62
N ARG A 85 31.52 14.43 26.86
CA ARG A 85 31.55 14.32 25.39
C ARG A 85 31.58 12.88 24.89
N LEU A 86 32.27 11.98 25.59
CA LEU A 86 32.36 10.58 25.19
C LEU A 86 31.02 9.87 25.38
N ASP A 87 30.38 10.07 26.53
CA ASP A 87 29.04 9.53 26.82
C ASP A 87 27.99 10.13 25.88
N SER A 88 28.08 11.42 25.57
CA SER A 88 27.21 12.07 24.59
C SER A 88 27.39 11.47 23.19
N CYS A 89 28.63 11.19 22.78
CA CYS A 89 28.93 10.56 21.49
C CYS A 89 28.43 9.10 21.42
N LEU A 90 28.51 8.35 22.52
CA LEU A 90 27.97 7.00 22.57
C LEU A 90 26.44 7.01 22.46
N ARG A 91 25.77 7.92 23.17
CA ARG A 91 24.30 8.08 23.08
C ARG A 91 23.85 8.56 21.70
N SER A 92 24.57 9.49 21.07
CA SER A 92 24.24 9.89 19.69
C SER A 92 24.43 8.74 18.72
N SER A 93 25.49 7.95 18.87
CA SER A 93 25.71 6.75 18.06
C SER A 93 24.57 5.74 18.22
N GLU A 94 24.07 5.50 19.43
CA GLU A 94 22.96 4.59 19.68
C GLU A 94 21.65 5.10 19.05
N LYS A 95 21.38 6.40 19.13
CA LYS A 95 20.25 7.04 18.46
C LYS A 95 20.33 6.90 16.94
N VAL A 96 21.50 7.14 16.35
CA VAL A 96 21.73 6.97 14.91
C VAL A 96 21.49 5.52 14.48
N ILE A 97 22.04 4.54 15.21
CA ILE A 97 21.85 3.13 14.90
C ILE A 97 20.37 2.75 14.96
N SER A 98 19.65 3.22 16.00
CA SER A 98 18.22 2.96 16.16
C SER A 98 17.40 3.57 15.03
N ALA A 99 17.68 4.81 14.65
CA ALA A 99 17.04 5.50 13.53
C ALA A 99 17.25 4.75 12.21
N ILE A 100 18.49 4.29 11.95
CA ILE A 100 18.82 3.51 10.76
C ILE A 100 18.08 2.17 10.78
N GLN A 101 18.05 1.44 11.89
CA GLN A 101 17.33 0.16 11.98
C GLN A 101 15.83 0.32 11.73
N LEU A 102 15.24 1.37 12.30
CA LEU A 102 13.83 1.72 12.10
C LEU A 102 13.55 2.02 10.62
N PHE A 103 14.38 2.88 10.02
CA PHE A 103 14.31 3.19 8.60
C PHE A 103 14.44 1.93 7.74
N ARG A 104 15.39 1.04 8.03
CA ARG A 104 15.58 -0.20 7.26
C ARG A 104 14.36 -1.10 7.31
N ARG A 105 13.76 -1.24 8.50
CA ARG A 105 12.52 -2.01 8.70
C ARG A 105 11.40 -1.44 7.85
N ASP A 106 11.20 -0.13 7.88
CA ASP A 106 10.07 0.50 7.21
C ASP A 106 10.29 0.62 5.68
N ALA A 107 11.54 0.81 5.22
CA ALA A 107 11.90 0.75 3.81
C ALA A 107 11.74 -0.65 3.20
N LEU A 108 12.01 -1.72 3.96
CA LEU A 108 11.78 -3.09 3.50
C LEU A 108 10.29 -3.41 3.29
N LYS A 109 9.39 -2.84 4.11
CA LYS A 109 7.93 -2.94 3.92
C LYS A 109 7.51 -2.34 2.59
N VAL A 110 8.08 -1.19 2.24
CA VAL A 110 7.83 -0.53 0.94
C VAL A 110 8.34 -1.39 -0.22
N LEU A 111 9.53 -1.97 -0.12
CA LEU A 111 10.15 -2.70 -1.23
C LEU A 111 9.64 -4.15 -1.42
N GLN A 112 9.06 -4.78 -0.40
CA GLN A 112 8.57 -6.17 -0.46
C GLN A 112 7.08 -6.28 -0.11
N PRO A 113 6.18 -5.71 -0.94
CA PRO A 113 4.75 -5.76 -0.66
C PRO A 113 4.20 -7.21 -0.69
N GLU A 114 4.80 -8.10 -1.49
CA GLU A 114 4.32 -9.48 -1.70
C GLU A 114 4.31 -10.38 -0.46
N LYS A 115 5.05 -10.04 0.59
CA LYS A 115 5.00 -10.81 1.85
C LYS A 115 3.76 -10.51 2.69
N ASP A 116 3.12 -9.36 2.49
CA ASP A 116 1.97 -8.88 3.29
C ASP A 116 0.67 -8.73 2.47
N LEU A 117 0.73 -8.94 1.14
CA LEU A 117 -0.36 -8.70 0.18
C LEU A 117 -1.50 -9.74 0.19
N SER A 118 -1.54 -10.69 1.12
CA SER A 118 -2.69 -11.62 1.22
C SER A 118 -3.96 -10.99 1.80
N SER A 119 -3.94 -9.71 2.16
CA SER A 119 -4.95 -9.11 3.02
C SER A 119 -5.49 -7.79 2.52
N ALA A 120 -6.79 -7.61 2.69
CA ALA A 120 -7.53 -6.35 2.54
C ALA A 120 -6.97 -5.17 3.39
N LEU A 121 -5.91 -5.41 4.18
CA LEU A 121 -5.23 -4.47 5.07
C LEU A 121 -4.02 -3.76 4.42
N ALA A 122 -3.70 -4.00 3.14
CA ALA A 122 -2.55 -3.36 2.49
C ALA A 122 -2.59 -1.81 2.56
N SER A 123 -3.79 -1.22 2.59
CA SER A 123 -3.97 0.23 2.77
C SER A 123 -3.63 0.74 4.18
N GLU A 124 -3.69 -0.11 5.21
CA GLU A 124 -3.34 0.29 6.59
C GLU A 124 -1.82 0.31 6.80
N ILE A 125 -1.08 -0.51 6.04
CA ILE A 125 0.38 -0.67 6.18
C ILE A 125 1.13 0.62 5.79
N TYR A 126 0.60 1.38 4.83
CA TYR A 126 1.21 2.61 4.30
C TYR A 126 0.52 3.89 4.78
N CYS A 127 -0.35 3.77 5.79
CA CYS A 127 -1.03 4.93 6.36
C CYS A 127 -0.05 5.73 7.24
N VAL A 128 0.14 6.99 6.91
CA VAL A 128 0.84 7.97 7.76
C VAL A 128 -0.24 8.71 8.55
N LEU A 129 -0.09 8.76 9.87
CA LEU A 129 -1.01 9.52 10.72
C LEU A 129 -0.78 11.02 10.54
N ASP A 130 -1.85 11.80 10.52
CA ASP A 130 -1.78 13.25 10.35
C ASP A 130 -0.96 13.91 11.47
N GLU A 131 -1.00 13.34 12.68
CA GLU A 131 -0.18 13.80 13.81
C GLU A 131 1.32 13.65 13.55
N GLU A 132 1.75 12.53 12.94
CA GLU A 132 3.16 12.28 12.63
C GLU A 132 3.66 13.22 11.51
N GLU A 133 2.84 13.49 10.50
CA GLU A 133 3.16 14.46 9.44
C GLU A 133 3.19 15.89 10.01
N HIS A 134 2.31 16.21 10.96
CA HIS A 134 2.32 17.52 11.63
C HIS A 134 3.58 17.73 12.47
N GLU A 135 4.03 16.72 13.20
CA GLU A 135 5.28 16.76 13.97
C GLU A 135 6.49 16.97 13.06
N LEU A 136 6.56 16.27 11.93
CA LEU A 136 7.60 16.49 10.92
C LEU A 136 7.55 17.90 10.34
N ALA A 137 6.36 18.40 10.04
CA ALA A 137 6.17 19.75 9.51
C ALA A 137 6.60 20.82 10.51
N PHE A 138 6.28 20.64 11.80
CA PHE A 138 6.70 21.53 12.88
C PHE A 138 8.22 21.64 12.98
N ASN A 139 8.93 20.52 12.80
CA ASN A 139 10.40 20.46 12.80
C ASN A 139 11.04 20.87 11.46
N GLY A 140 10.27 21.37 10.49
CA GLY A 140 10.77 21.84 9.19
C GLY A 140 10.97 20.74 8.14
N TYR A 141 10.62 19.49 8.45
CA TYR A 141 10.70 18.32 7.56
C TYR A 141 9.34 17.98 6.92
N GLY A 142 8.43 18.95 6.83
CA GLY A 142 7.13 18.78 6.17
C GLY A 142 7.24 18.65 4.65
N CYS A 143 6.20 18.10 4.00
CA CYS A 143 6.14 17.90 2.54
C CYS A 143 6.36 19.19 1.73
N THR A 144 6.07 20.36 2.31
CA THR A 144 6.24 21.67 1.66
C THR A 144 7.69 22.13 1.59
N TYR A 145 8.52 21.72 2.55
CA TYR A 145 9.90 22.19 2.70
C TYR A 145 10.92 21.23 2.09
N THR A 146 10.65 19.92 2.17
CA THR A 146 11.50 18.87 1.59
C THR A 146 10.75 18.14 0.49
N LYS A 147 10.81 18.67 -0.73
CA LYS A 147 10.30 17.99 -1.95
C LYS A 147 11.25 16.86 -2.40
N ALA A 148 11.62 15.99 -1.48
CA ALA A 148 12.36 14.79 -1.80
C ALA A 148 11.36 13.73 -2.25
N GLU A 149 11.21 13.56 -3.57
CA GLU A 149 10.40 12.47 -4.10
C GLU A 149 11.19 11.16 -3.95
N VAL A 150 10.83 10.37 -2.94
CA VAL A 150 11.50 9.12 -2.65
C VAL A 150 10.93 8.01 -3.53
N THR A 151 11.80 7.46 -4.38
CA THR A 151 11.46 6.31 -5.24
C THR A 151 11.94 5.01 -4.62
N ASP A 152 11.32 3.89 -5.01
CA ASP A 152 11.75 2.54 -4.59
C ASP A 152 13.24 2.29 -4.91
N LYS A 153 13.74 2.79 -6.04
CA LYS A 153 15.16 2.71 -6.40
C LYS A 153 16.04 3.43 -5.37
N PHE A 154 15.63 4.61 -4.94
CA PHE A 154 16.36 5.38 -3.92
C PHE A 154 16.39 4.65 -2.57
N LEU A 155 15.27 4.08 -2.12
CA LEU A 155 15.23 3.24 -0.91
C LEU A 155 16.17 2.03 -1.05
N MET A 156 16.15 1.36 -2.20
CA MET A 156 17.02 0.21 -2.47
C MET A 156 18.51 0.61 -2.39
N TYR A 157 18.89 1.77 -2.91
CA TYR A 157 20.27 2.28 -2.82
C TYR A 157 20.67 2.62 -1.38
N MET A 158 19.77 3.18 -0.58
CA MET A 158 20.06 3.44 0.83
C MET A 158 20.19 2.15 1.67
N LEU A 159 19.42 1.10 1.33
CA LEU A 159 19.49 -0.19 2.02
C LEU A 159 20.69 -1.04 1.61
N TYR A 160 21.08 -0.97 0.35
CA TYR A 160 22.12 -1.79 -0.26
C TYR A 160 23.08 -0.94 -1.10
N PRO A 161 23.89 -0.09 -0.46
CA PRO A 161 24.80 0.82 -1.16
C PRO A 161 25.83 0.06 -2.02
N GLU A 162 26.17 -1.17 -1.65
CA GLU A 162 27.08 -2.05 -2.39
C GLU A 162 26.58 -2.44 -3.79
N ARG A 163 25.27 -2.30 -4.05
CA ARG A 163 24.67 -2.57 -5.38
C ARG A 163 24.89 -1.41 -6.36
N ILE A 164 25.45 -0.29 -5.91
CA ILE A 164 25.88 0.81 -6.75
C ILE A 164 27.26 0.45 -7.30
N VAL A 165 27.32 -0.52 -8.21
CA VAL A 165 28.55 -0.78 -8.97
C VAL A 165 28.61 0.30 -10.05
N PRO A 166 29.58 1.23 -10.04
CA PRO A 166 29.83 2.03 -11.22
C PRO A 166 30.33 1.06 -12.30
N GLU A 167 29.65 1.00 -13.43
CA GLU A 167 30.25 0.45 -14.64
C GLU A 167 31.48 1.33 -14.94
N ALA A 168 32.64 0.85 -14.49
CA ALA A 168 33.91 1.42 -14.86
C ALA A 168 34.04 1.28 -16.38
N LYS A 169 33.98 2.41 -17.07
CA LYS A 169 34.15 2.51 -18.51
C LYS A 169 35.56 3.02 -18.82
#